data_AF-A0A0A9GC44-F1
#
_entry.id   AF-A0A0A9GC44-F1
#
_cell.length_a   1.000
_cell.length_b   1.000
_cell.length_c   1.000
_cell.angle_alpha   90.00
_cell.angle_beta   90.00
_cell.angle_gamma   90.00
#
_symmetry.space_group_name_H-M   'P 1'
#
loop_
_entity.id
_entity.type
_entity.pdbx_description
1 polymer ?
#
loop_
_entity_poly.entity_id
_entity_poly.type
_entity_poly.pdbx_seq_one_letter_code
_entity_poly.pdbx_strand_id
1 'polypeptide(L)'
;MFSAIKVGGEKMYDKARRGETVELSPRRISIYQFDIERSLDNRQNLIFRVTCSKGTYIRSLCADLGKALGSCAHLTALRRDSIGEYSVNDAWNFNELEEQITKGYL
;
A
#
# COMPACT_ATOMS: atom_id res chain seq x y z
N MET A 1 -2.22 12.69 1.08
CA MET A 1 -1.37 13.57 1.89
C MET A 1 -0.31 12.83 2.71
N PHE A 2 -0.60 11.68 3.35
CA PHE A 2 0.42 10.94 4.08
C PHE A 2 1.30 10.06 3.18
N SER A 3 2.37 10.64 2.63
CA SER A 3 3.35 9.98 1.77
C SER A 3 4.78 10.39 2.13
N ALA A 4 5.76 9.52 1.84
CA ALA A 4 7.19 9.82 1.95
C ALA A 4 7.75 10.63 0.76
N ILE A 5 6.93 10.95 -0.25
CA ILE A 5 7.32 11.83 -1.37
C ILE A 5 7.80 13.16 -0.79
N LYS A 6 8.94 13.64 -1.29
CA LYS A 6 9.43 14.98 -0.97
C LYS A 6 8.78 16.00 -1.90
N VAL A 7 8.31 17.11 -1.33
CA VAL A 7 7.81 18.28 -2.05
C VAL A 7 8.53 19.51 -1.50
N GLY A 8 9.30 20.20 -2.34
CA GLY A 8 10.12 21.34 -1.90
C GLY A 8 11.22 20.96 -0.89
N GLY A 9 11.82 19.77 -1.03
CA GLY A 9 12.90 19.30 -0.15
C GLY A 9 12.46 18.58 1.13
N GLU A 10 11.20 18.72 1.54
CA GLU A 10 10.65 18.13 2.76
C GLU A 10 9.69 16.96 2.47
N LYS A 11 9.65 15.95 3.34
CA LYS A 11 8.73 14.81 3.20
C LYS A 11 7.29 15.27 3.44
N MET A 12 6.38 14.80 2.60
CA MET A 12 5.00 15.27 2.62
C MET A 12 4.25 14.91 3.91
N TYR A 13 4.52 13.76 4.53
CA TYR A 13 3.86 13.42 5.79
C TYR A 13 4.19 14.39 6.93
N ASP A 14 5.35 15.07 6.89
CA ASP A 14 5.73 16.07 7.89
C ASP A 14 4.89 17.33 7.74
N LYS A 15 4.72 17.82 6.49
CA LYS A 15 3.78 18.90 6.15
C LYS A 15 2.34 18.57 6.54
N ALA A 16 1.89 17.37 6.18
CA ALA A 16 0.53 16.90 6.49
C ALA A 16 0.24 16.89 8.01
N ARG A 17 1.22 16.50 8.83
CA ARG A 17 1.11 16.52 10.30
C ARG A 17 1.00 17.92 10.89
N ARG A 18 1.48 18.94 10.19
CA ARG A 18 1.30 20.36 10.54
C ARG A 18 0.00 20.95 10.01
N GLY A 19 -0.86 20.15 9.37
CA GLY A 19 -2.10 20.61 8.74
C GLY A 19 -1.91 21.31 7.39
N GLU A 20 -0.69 21.35 6.87
CA GLU A 20 -0.42 21.92 5.55
C GLU A 20 -0.96 20.99 4.46
N THR A 21 -1.84 21.54 3.62
CA THR A 21 -2.33 20.85 2.42
C THR A 21 -1.37 21.10 1.27
N VAL A 22 -0.92 20.03 0.63
CA VAL A 22 -0.06 20.10 -0.55
C VAL A 22 -0.79 19.45 -1.72
N GLU A 23 -0.99 20.21 -2.79
CA GLU A 23 -1.47 19.64 -4.05
C GLU A 23 -0.42 18.72 -4.65
N LEU A 24 -0.84 17.50 -4.95
CA LEU A 24 -0.04 16.52 -5.67
C LEU A 24 -0.47 16.55 -7.13
N SER A 25 0.49 16.80 -8.03
CA SER A 25 0.28 16.52 -9.44
C SER A 25 -0.08 15.03 -9.61
N PRO A 26 -1.13 14.71 -10.38
CA PRO A 26 -1.50 13.33 -10.66
C PRO A 26 -0.31 12.57 -11.26
N ARG A 27 -0.10 11.33 -10.83
CA ARG A 27 0.92 10.45 -11.39
C ARG A 27 0.25 9.40 -12.23
N ARG A 28 0.77 9.19 -13.44
CA ARG A 28 0.33 8.08 -14.28
C ARG A 28 0.76 6.77 -13.64
N ILE A 29 -0.22 5.90 -13.42
CA ILE A 29 -0.04 4.53 -12.96
C ILE A 29 -0.76 3.59 -13.93
N SER A 30 -0.45 2.31 -13.84
CA SER A 30 -1.12 1.25 -14.57
C SER A 30 -1.66 0.21 -13.60
N ILE A 31 -2.92 -0.15 -13.76
CA ILE A 31 -3.54 -1.30 -13.11
C ILE A 31 -3.59 -2.41 -14.16
N TYR A 32 -2.85 -3.49 -13.92
CA TYR A 32 -2.74 -4.61 -14.85
C TYR A 32 -3.81 -5.67 -14.58
N GLN A 33 -4.19 -5.84 -13.31
CA GLN A 33 -5.26 -6.73 -12.87
C GLN A 33 -5.89 -6.16 -11.60
N PHE A 34 -7.21 -6.31 -11.46
CA PHE A 34 -7.95 -5.85 -10.30
C PHE A 34 -9.13 -6.79 -10.03
N ASP A 35 -8.92 -7.70 -9.09
CA ASP A 35 -9.93 -8.65 -8.64
C ASP A 35 -10.55 -8.13 -7.35
N ILE A 36 -11.88 -8.18 -7.27
CA ILE A 36 -12.64 -7.64 -6.14
C ILE A 36 -13.65 -8.67 -5.68
N GLU A 37 -13.74 -8.84 -4.37
CA GLU A 37 -14.77 -9.63 -3.73
C GLU A 37 -15.31 -8.91 -2.49
N ARG A 38 -16.55 -9.24 -2.13
CA ARG A 38 -17.16 -8.73 -0.91
C ARG A 38 -16.87 -9.68 0.23
N SER A 39 -16.42 -9.17 1.36
CA SER A 39 -16.16 -10.00 2.54
C SER A 39 -17.44 -10.72 2.97
N LEU A 40 -17.31 -12.01 3.29
CA LEU A 40 -18.41 -12.83 3.81
C LEU A 40 -18.64 -12.57 5.30
N ASP A 41 -17.57 -12.32 6.07
CA ASP A 41 -17.64 -12.06 7.51
C ASP A 41 -18.21 -10.69 7.84
N ASN A 42 -17.82 -9.66 7.07
CA ASN A 42 -18.35 -8.31 7.23
C ASN A 42 -18.67 -7.69 5.87
N ARG A 43 -19.96 -7.60 5.56
CA ARG A 43 -20.46 -7.08 4.28
C ARG A 43 -20.20 -5.59 4.05
N GLN A 44 -19.73 -4.83 5.04
CA GLN A 44 -19.22 -3.46 4.84
C GLN A 44 -17.78 -3.45 4.31
N ASN A 45 -17.05 -4.56 4.47
CA ASN A 45 -15.70 -4.70 3.94
C ASN A 45 -15.73 -5.24 2.51
N LEU A 46 -14.78 -4.75 1.73
CA LEU A 46 -14.46 -5.20 0.38
C LEU A 46 -13.00 -5.61 0.38
N ILE A 47 -12.71 -6.77 -0.20
CA ILE A 47 -11.36 -7.30 -0.34
C ILE A 47 -11.02 -7.19 -1.81
N PHE A 48 -9.80 -6.76 -2.10
CA PHE A 48 -9.31 -6.75 -3.46
C PHE A 48 -7.86 -7.18 -3.57
N ARG A 49 -7.54 -7.77 -4.71
CA ARG A 49 -6.17 -8.05 -5.14
C ARG A 49 -5.89 -7.22 -6.38
N VAL A 50 -4.72 -6.59 -6.42
CA VAL A 50 -4.36 -5.68 -7.52
C VAL A 50 -2.92 -5.89 -7.94
N THR A 51 -2.71 -6.02 -9.25
CA THR A 51 -1.39 -6.00 -9.89
C THR A 51 -1.23 -4.63 -10.52
N CYS A 52 -0.22 -3.86 -10.12
CA CYS A 52 -0.09 -2.46 -10.50
C CYS A 52 1.36 -2.02 -10.76
N SER A 53 1.52 -0.91 -11.46
CA SER A 53 2.84 -0.31 -11.70
C SER A 53 3.44 0.25 -10.40
N LYS A 54 4.77 0.43 -10.40
CA LYS A 54 5.47 1.10 -9.30
C LYS A 54 4.86 2.47 -8.97
N GLY A 55 4.91 2.85 -7.69
CA GLY A 55 4.41 4.15 -7.23
C GLY A 55 2.89 4.24 -7.08
N THR A 56 2.16 3.15 -7.27
CA THR A 56 0.71 3.09 -6.99
C THR A 56 0.47 3.15 -5.49
N TYR A 57 -0.31 4.14 -5.05
CA TYR A 57 -0.73 4.26 -3.66
C TYR A 57 -2.03 3.49 -3.47
N ILE A 58 -1.95 2.28 -2.90
CA ILE A 58 -3.14 1.44 -2.66
C ILE A 58 -4.17 2.15 -1.77
N ARG A 59 -3.71 3.01 -0.85
CA ARG A 59 -4.61 3.86 -0.03
C ARG A 59 -5.42 4.84 -0.88
N SER A 60 -4.80 5.46 -1.87
CA SER A 60 -5.49 6.36 -2.81
C SER A 60 -6.46 5.57 -3.68
N LEU A 61 -6.02 4.42 -4.22
CA LEU A 61 -6.88 3.54 -5.01
C LEU A 61 -8.14 3.10 -4.24
N CYS A 62 -8.00 2.75 -2.96
CA CYS A 62 -9.12 2.43 -2.08
C CYS A 62 -10.09 3.61 -1.91
N ALA A 63 -9.56 4.81 -1.63
CA ALA A 63 -10.39 6.01 -1.50
C ALA A 63 -11.13 6.35 -2.80
N ASP A 64 -10.46 6.20 -3.95
CA ASP A 64 -11.04 6.47 -5.27
C ASP A 64 -12.10 5.42 -5.64
N LEU A 65 -11.90 4.15 -5.31
CA LEU A 65 -12.93 3.10 -5.45
C LEU A 65 -14.16 3.43 -4.58
N GLY A 66 -13.97 3.84 -3.33
CA GLY A 66 -15.07 4.26 -2.46
C GLY A 66 -15.89 5.40 -3.06
N LYS A 67 -15.22 6.44 -3.59
CA LYS A 67 -15.87 7.56 -4.28
C LYS A 67 -16.63 7.12 -5.52
N ALA A 68 -16.03 6.25 -6.34
CA ALA A 68 -16.65 5.73 -7.56
C ALA A 68 -17.93 4.93 -7.25
N LEU A 69 -18.00 4.29 -6.08
CA LEU A 69 -19.18 3.59 -5.56
C LEU A 69 -20.19 4.53 -4.89
N GLY A 70 -19.97 5.85 -4.90
CA GLY A 70 -20.85 6.83 -4.26
C GLY A 70 -20.72 6.89 -2.73
N SER A 71 -19.60 6.44 -2.18
CA SER A 71 -19.34 6.41 -0.73
C SER A 71 -17.92 6.90 -0.39
N CYS A 72 -17.45 6.60 0.82
CA CYS A 72 -16.05 6.75 1.21
C CYS A 72 -15.49 5.39 1.64
N ALA A 73 -14.20 5.20 1.43
CA ALA A 73 -13.51 3.99 1.84
C ALA A 73 -12.09 4.32 2.32
N HIS A 74 -11.58 3.50 3.23
CA HIS A 74 -10.21 3.54 3.70
C HIS A 74 -9.69 2.11 3.85
N LEU A 75 -8.36 1.93 3.73
CA LEU A 75 -7.76 0.62 3.96
C LEU A 75 -7.77 0.30 5.45
N THR A 76 -8.23 -0.91 5.79
CA THR A 76 -8.16 -1.49 7.14
C THR A 76 -6.99 -2.47 7.27
N ALA A 77 -6.61 -3.13 6.17
CA ALA A 77 -5.46 -4.01 6.09
C ALA A 77 -4.79 -3.91 4.72
N LEU A 78 -3.49 -4.18 4.66
CA LEU A 78 -2.72 -4.24 3.41
C LEU A 78 -1.61 -5.27 3.54
N ARG A 79 -1.55 -6.20 2.60
CA ARG A 79 -0.43 -7.13 2.42
C ARG A 79 0.10 -6.98 1.01
N ARG A 80 1.42 -7.03 0.87
CA ARG A 80 2.08 -7.09 -0.44
C ARG A 80 2.50 -8.53 -0.70
N ASP A 81 1.85 -9.16 -1.66
CA ASP A 81 2.06 -10.58 -1.97
C ASP A 81 3.31 -10.81 -2.82
N SER A 82 3.71 -9.84 -3.65
CA SER A 82 4.91 -9.95 -4.49
C SER A 82 5.50 -8.60 -4.89
N ILE A 83 6.74 -8.64 -5.39
CA ILE A 83 7.44 -7.55 -6.06
C ILE A 83 8.07 -8.11 -7.33
N GLY A 84 7.46 -7.87 -8.48
CA GLY A 84 7.91 -8.51 -9.73
C GLY A 84 7.84 -10.04 -9.58
N GLU A 85 8.96 -10.71 -9.81
CA GLU A 85 9.08 -12.18 -9.70
C GLU A 85 9.24 -12.69 -8.26
N TYR A 86 9.50 -11.81 -7.29
CA TYR A 86 9.73 -12.21 -5.90
C TYR A 86 8.40 -12.35 -5.14
N SER A 87 8.09 -13.54 -4.66
CA SER A 87 6.89 -13.82 -3.86
C SER A 87 7.16 -13.64 -2.36
N VAL A 88 6.16 -13.19 -1.61
CA VAL A 88 6.20 -13.15 -0.14
C VAL A 88 6.31 -14.54 0.48
N ASN A 89 5.92 -15.59 -0.25
CA ASN A 89 6.04 -16.97 0.23
C ASN A 89 7.49 -17.45 0.28
N ASP A 90 8.39 -16.80 -0.47
CA ASP A 90 9.83 -17.07 -0.46
C ASP A 90 10.57 -16.13 0.50
N ALA A 91 9.85 -15.23 1.18
CA ALA A 91 10.44 -14.27 2.09
C ALA A 91 10.72 -14.90 3.46
N TRP A 92 11.86 -14.54 4.04
CA TRP A 92 12.19 -14.91 5.41
C TRP A 92 11.21 -14.30 6.41
N ASN A 93 10.81 -15.08 7.41
CA ASN A 93 10.35 -14.48 8.66
C ASN A 93 11.56 -13.79 9.32
N PHE A 94 11.34 -12.62 9.93
CA PHE A 94 12.42 -11.87 10.57
C PHE A 94 13.13 -12.68 11.67
N ASN A 95 12.37 -13.43 12.49
CA ASN A 95 12.94 -14.23 13.58
C ASN A 95 13.78 -15.39 13.03
N GLU A 96 13.30 -16.06 11.98
CA GLU A 96 14.04 -17.13 11.31
C GLU A 96 15.35 -16.61 10.71
N LEU A 97 15.33 -15.42 10.11
CA LEU A 97 16.53 -14.78 9.58
C LEU A 97 17.54 -14.46 10.69
N GLU A 98 17.07 -13.89 11.81
CA GLU A 98 17.92 -13.51 12.95
C GLU A 98 18.65 -14.74 13.54
N GLU A 99 17.97 -15.86 13.69
CA GLU A 99 18.57 -17.11 14.19
C GLU A 99 19.64 -17.66 13.25
N GLN A 100 19.42 -17.59 11.93
CA GLN A 100 20.37 -18.10 10.93
C GLN A 100 21.65 -17.28 10.87
N ILE A 101 21.55 -15.95 10.96
CA ILE A 101 22.72 -15.06 10.86
C ILE A 101 23.54 -15.00 12.16
N THR A 102 22.92 -15.25 13.32
CA THR A 102 23.59 -15.21 14.62
C THR A 102 24.48 -16.45 14.86
N LYS A 103 24.15 -17.60 14.26
CA LYS A 103 24.93 -18.84 14.39
C LYS A 103 26.30 -18.82 13.70
N GLY A 104 26.62 -17.78 12.92
CA GLY A 104 27.84 -17.68 12.11
C GLY A 104 28.96 -16.77 12.63
N TYR A 105 28.77 -16.08 13.77
CA TYR A 105 29.80 -15.24 14.39
C TYR A 105 30.42 -15.93 15.61
N LEU A 106 31.16 -17.02 15.39
CA LEU A 106 32.13 -17.58 16.35
C LEU A 106 33.54 -17.17 15.96
#